data_AF-A0A5Z6EFF0-F1
#
_entry.id   AF-A0A5Z6EFF0-F1
#
_cell.length_a   1.000
_cell.length_b   1.000
_cell.length_c   1.000
_cell.angle_alpha   90.00
_cell.angle_beta   90.00
_cell.angle_gamma   90.00
#
_symmetry.space_group_name_H-M   'P 1'
#
loop_
_entity.id
_entity.type
_entity.pdbx_description
1 polymer ?
#
loop_
_entity_poly.entity_id
_entity_poly.type
_entity_poly.pdbx_seq_one_letter_code
_entity_poly.pdbx_strand_id
1 'polypeptide(L)'
;TFPRVFHTYKNEVRHSLSLACPEVTAHLLNDPDAVTLNEKAIIQQKYNTAPLFSPQQKLLNLFCLSLINHAASNPDAALYALIKFVMYVQKFPRIDDAALGEIEQVYGTLVSQLQSGSLTQELANITPDKKFKTSLVLLMQDYFRTLPPSRGSYALDHYIQCLLRVLTAEEGVSMEQKVSDIESSLARCLQADEQQKNWAFRNLILYKIWENNFPNQPNVDPLRALYIIVAEYAFIKLLTAASVHERGRLEWDDVTNIVYSFHSRSQHNSEVAKNFHRHIETVRTGDDLSMIHLLT
;
A
#
# COMPACT_ATOMS: atom_id res chain seq x y z
N THR A 1 -13.93 -17.65 -13.68
CA THR A 1 -13.33 -16.35 -14.06
C THR A 1 -13.09 -15.57 -12.80
N PHE A 2 -11.88 -15.04 -12.59
CA PHE A 2 -11.55 -14.23 -11.41
C PHE A 2 -12.37 -12.93 -11.37
N PRO A 3 -12.69 -12.39 -10.18
CA PRO A 3 -13.38 -11.10 -10.05
C PRO A 3 -12.51 -9.99 -10.62
N ARG A 4 -13.10 -9.16 -11.50
CA ARG A 4 -12.41 -8.08 -12.21
C ARG A 4 -12.97 -6.72 -11.80
N VAL A 5 -12.08 -5.76 -11.60
CA VAL A 5 -12.39 -4.34 -11.43
C VAL A 5 -11.95 -3.63 -12.71
N PHE A 6 -12.72 -2.61 -13.11
CA PHE A 6 -12.52 -1.89 -14.36
C PHE A 6 -12.62 -0.39 -14.12
N HIS A 7 -11.65 0.36 -14.64
CA HIS A 7 -11.74 1.82 -14.77
C HIS A 7 -11.83 2.16 -16.25
N THR A 8 -12.95 2.77 -16.65
CA THR A 8 -13.21 3.13 -18.04
C THR A 8 -12.94 4.61 -18.26
N TYR A 9 -12.04 4.90 -19.18
CA TYR A 9 -11.76 6.25 -19.68
C TYR A 9 -12.11 6.31 -21.16
N LYS A 10 -12.12 7.51 -21.73
CA LYS A 10 -12.53 7.75 -23.11
C LYS A 10 -11.85 6.82 -24.13
N ASN A 11 -10.53 6.66 -23.99
CA ASN A 11 -9.69 5.94 -24.94
C ASN A 11 -9.02 4.68 -24.37
N GLU A 12 -9.29 4.32 -23.12
CA GLU A 12 -8.67 3.16 -22.47
C GLU A 12 -9.57 2.55 -21.40
N VAL A 13 -9.40 1.24 -21.17
CA VAL A 13 -10.02 0.53 -20.05
C VAL A 13 -8.90 -0.12 -19.26
N ARG A 14 -8.77 0.26 -17.99
CA ARG A 14 -7.82 -0.35 -17.06
C ARG A 14 -8.49 -1.50 -16.35
N HIS A 15 -7.82 -2.65 -16.36
CA HIS A 15 -8.28 -3.87 -15.72
C HIS A 15 -7.43 -4.16 -14.49
N SER A 16 -8.06 -4.63 -13.42
CA SER A 16 -7.39 -5.23 -12.27
C SER A 16 -8.21 -6.42 -11.75
N LEU A 17 -7.57 -7.28 -10.98
CA LEU A 17 -8.23 -8.42 -10.33
C LEU A 17 -8.49 -8.09 -8.86
N SER A 18 -9.66 -8.43 -8.32
CA SER A 18 -9.96 -8.15 -6.92
C SER A 18 -9.18 -9.10 -6.00
N LEU A 19 -8.48 -8.54 -5.02
CA LEU A 19 -7.79 -9.28 -3.94
C LEU A 19 -8.74 -9.88 -2.89
N ALA A 20 -10.07 -9.75 -3.07
CA ALA A 20 -11.06 -10.51 -2.29
C ALA A 20 -11.11 -12.01 -2.69
N CYS A 21 -10.22 -12.46 -3.56
CA CYS A 21 -10.05 -13.86 -3.97
C CYS A 21 -8.65 -14.34 -3.54
N PRO A 22 -8.51 -15.38 -2.71
CA PRO A 22 -7.22 -15.82 -2.19
C PRO A 22 -6.27 -16.29 -3.30
N GLU A 23 -6.78 -16.90 -4.38
CA GLU A 23 -5.98 -17.32 -5.53
C GLU A 23 -5.37 -16.13 -6.28
N VAL A 24 -6.14 -15.04 -6.44
CA VAL A 24 -5.63 -13.80 -7.05
C VAL A 24 -4.55 -13.19 -6.15
N THR A 25 -4.81 -13.14 -4.85
CA THR A 25 -3.85 -12.63 -3.87
C THR A 25 -2.56 -13.46 -3.84
N ALA A 26 -2.66 -14.79 -3.88
CA ALA A 26 -1.52 -15.68 -3.98
C ALA A 26 -0.72 -15.40 -5.26
N HIS A 27 -1.38 -15.26 -6.42
CA HIS A 27 -0.70 -14.89 -7.65
C HIS A 27 0.01 -13.54 -7.54
N LEU A 28 -0.64 -12.52 -6.97
CA LEU A 28 -0.03 -11.19 -6.80
C LEU A 28 1.25 -11.23 -5.98
N LEU A 29 1.25 -11.99 -4.88
CA LEU A 29 2.34 -12.03 -3.92
C LEU A 29 3.49 -12.93 -4.39
N ASN A 30 3.17 -14.07 -5.02
CA ASN A 30 4.15 -15.11 -5.34
C ASN A 30 4.78 -14.99 -6.74
N ASP A 31 4.27 -14.12 -7.62
CA ASP A 31 4.81 -13.94 -8.97
C ASP A 31 5.49 -12.56 -9.12
N PRO A 32 6.79 -12.49 -9.44
CA PRO A 32 7.51 -11.21 -9.59
C PRO A 32 6.94 -10.32 -10.69
N ASP A 33 6.29 -10.90 -11.71
CA ASP A 33 5.74 -10.21 -12.87
C ASP A 33 4.21 -10.02 -12.78
N ALA A 34 3.60 -10.32 -11.62
CA ALA A 34 2.15 -10.27 -11.42
C ALA A 34 1.49 -8.91 -11.73
N VAL A 35 2.27 -7.83 -11.66
CA VAL A 35 1.80 -6.45 -11.87
C VAL A 35 2.33 -5.85 -13.17
N THR A 36 2.89 -6.66 -14.06
CA THR A 36 3.33 -6.22 -15.39
C THR A 36 2.13 -5.78 -16.21
N LEU A 37 2.18 -4.55 -16.71
CA LEU A 37 1.11 -3.96 -17.51
C LEU A 37 1.14 -4.52 -18.93
N ASN A 38 -0.01 -5.01 -19.39
CA ASN A 38 -0.22 -5.47 -20.76
C ASN A 38 -1.25 -4.58 -21.45
N GLU A 39 -0.95 -4.15 -22.68
CA GLU A 39 -1.85 -3.33 -23.48
C GLU A 39 -2.44 -4.13 -24.65
N LYS A 40 -3.72 -3.89 -24.93
CA LYS A 40 -4.39 -4.44 -26.11
C LYS A 40 -5.31 -3.37 -26.71
N ALA A 41 -5.09 -3.07 -28.00
CA ALA A 41 -6.00 -2.21 -28.76
C ALA A 41 -7.25 -2.99 -29.20
N ILE A 42 -8.42 -2.37 -29.04
CA ILE A 42 -9.70 -2.90 -29.51
C ILE A 42 -10.45 -1.80 -30.27
N ILE A 43 -11.10 -2.16 -31.37
CA ILE A 43 -11.99 -1.24 -32.10
C ILE A 43 -13.32 -1.19 -31.35
N GLN A 44 -13.68 -0.02 -30.85
CA GLN A 44 -14.98 0.19 -30.21
C GLN A 44 -16.03 0.55 -31.27
N GLN A 45 -17.16 -0.15 -31.27
CA GLN A 45 -18.26 0.11 -32.20
C GLN A 45 -19.11 1.32 -31.82
N LYS A 46 -19.07 1.73 -30.54
CA LYS A 46 -19.84 2.85 -30.01
C LYS A 46 -18.90 3.92 -29.49
N TYR A 47 -19.30 5.17 -29.66
CA TYR A 47 -18.58 6.31 -29.09
C TYR A 47 -18.61 6.27 -27.57
N ASN A 48 -17.44 6.32 -26.94
CA ASN A 48 -17.30 6.30 -25.49
C ASN A 48 -17.35 7.72 -24.91
N THR A 49 -18.27 7.94 -23.97
CA THR A 49 -18.49 9.23 -23.30
C THR A 49 -17.77 9.34 -21.96
N ALA A 50 -16.98 8.32 -21.57
CA ALA A 50 -16.15 8.36 -20.37
C ALA A 50 -15.14 9.54 -20.41
N PRO A 51 -14.69 10.04 -19.24
CA PRO A 51 -13.75 11.14 -19.17
C PRO A 51 -12.41 10.78 -19.83
N LEU A 52 -11.72 11.79 -20.38
CA LEU A 52 -10.39 11.60 -20.92
C LEU A 52 -9.39 11.40 -19.78
N PHE A 53 -8.58 10.35 -19.86
CA PHE A 53 -7.39 10.21 -19.04
C PHE A 53 -6.23 10.90 -19.76
N SER A 54 -5.84 12.08 -19.28
CA SER A 54 -4.91 12.94 -20.00
C SER A 54 -3.49 12.34 -20.03
N PRO A 55 -2.65 12.71 -21.02
CA PRO A 55 -1.25 12.30 -21.04
C PRO A 55 -0.49 12.65 -19.75
N GLN A 56 -0.77 13.82 -19.16
CA GLN A 56 -0.16 14.24 -17.90
C GLN A 56 -0.56 13.33 -16.74
N GLN A 57 -1.84 12.96 -16.64
CA GLN A 57 -2.33 12.04 -15.61
C GLN A 57 -1.71 10.64 -15.76
N LYS A 58 -1.58 10.17 -17.00
CA LYS A 58 -0.87 8.91 -17.33
C LYS A 58 0.57 8.96 -16.86
N LEU A 59 1.29 10.04 -17.20
CA LEU A 59 2.70 10.19 -16.89
C LEU A 59 2.95 10.28 -15.37
N LEU A 60 2.13 11.02 -14.62
CA LEU A 60 2.19 11.04 -13.17
C LEU A 60 1.97 9.66 -12.54
N ASN A 61 0.95 8.92 -13.01
CA ASN A 61 0.69 7.57 -12.56
C ASN A 61 1.88 6.63 -12.86
N LEU A 62 2.50 6.78 -14.03
CA LEU A 62 3.71 6.04 -14.40
C LEU A 62 4.90 6.39 -13.51
N PHE A 63 5.15 7.66 -13.17
CA PHE A 63 6.19 8.02 -12.20
C PHE A 63 5.95 7.38 -10.84
N CYS A 64 4.71 7.39 -10.35
CA CYS A 64 4.35 6.78 -9.08
C CYS A 64 4.61 5.26 -9.09
N LEU A 65 4.17 4.55 -10.13
CA LEU A 65 4.44 3.12 -10.30
C LEU A 65 5.94 2.83 -10.42
N SER A 66 6.66 3.65 -11.19
CA SER A 66 8.09 3.47 -11.44
C SER A 66 8.94 3.65 -10.18
N LEU A 67 8.62 4.64 -9.33
CA LEU A 67 9.31 4.84 -8.04
C LEU A 67 9.22 3.58 -7.15
N ILE A 68 8.07 2.93 -7.13
CA ILE A 68 7.89 1.67 -6.38
C ILE A 68 8.65 0.52 -7.05
N ASN A 69 8.66 0.43 -8.37
CA ASN A 69 9.44 -0.58 -9.11
C ASN A 69 10.96 -0.45 -8.91
N HIS A 70 11.46 0.77 -8.69
CA HIS A 70 12.88 1.00 -8.43
C HIS A 70 13.34 0.60 -7.02
N ALA A 71 12.43 0.26 -6.12
CA ALA A 71 12.80 -0.35 -4.85
C ALA A 71 13.18 -1.82 -5.05
N ALA A 72 14.47 -2.06 -5.32
CA ALA A 72 15.02 -3.39 -5.48
C ALA A 72 14.83 -4.29 -4.25
N SER A 73 14.65 -3.71 -3.04
CA SER A 73 14.50 -4.48 -1.79
C SER A 73 13.94 -3.73 -0.58
N ASN A 74 13.51 -2.46 -0.71
CA ASN A 74 12.93 -1.70 0.42
C ASN A 74 11.65 -0.94 0.01
N PRO A 75 10.48 -1.58 0.16
CA PRO A 75 9.19 -0.96 -0.14
C PRO A 75 8.90 0.29 0.73
N ASP A 76 9.42 0.35 1.96
CA ASP A 76 9.23 1.51 2.85
C ASP A 76 9.94 2.75 2.30
N ALA A 77 11.18 2.59 1.84
CA ALA A 77 11.94 3.67 1.20
C ALA A 77 11.28 4.12 -0.12
N ALA A 78 10.67 3.20 -0.87
CA ALA A 78 9.91 3.50 -2.08
C ALA A 78 8.67 4.37 -1.78
N LEU A 79 7.91 4.00 -0.75
CA LEU A 79 6.78 4.80 -0.28
C LEU A 79 7.25 6.17 0.24
N TYR A 80 8.40 6.25 0.91
CA TYR A 80 8.98 7.51 1.33
C TYR A 80 9.35 8.42 0.14
N ALA A 81 9.94 7.84 -0.92
CA ALA A 81 10.18 8.56 -2.18
C ALA A 81 8.88 9.06 -2.80
N LEU A 82 7.83 8.24 -2.77
CA LEU A 82 6.52 8.60 -3.31
C LEU A 82 5.86 9.73 -2.52
N ILE A 83 5.98 9.74 -1.19
CA ILE A 83 5.51 10.85 -0.34
C ILE A 83 6.20 12.16 -0.77
N LYS A 84 7.53 12.16 -0.86
CA LYS A 84 8.30 13.35 -1.31
C LYS A 84 7.89 13.80 -2.71
N PHE A 85 7.73 12.86 -3.64
CA PHE A 85 7.31 13.14 -5.01
C PHE A 85 5.94 13.83 -5.03
N VAL A 86 4.97 13.28 -4.33
CA VAL A 86 3.59 13.81 -4.29
C VAL A 86 3.54 15.18 -3.62
N MET A 87 4.27 15.38 -2.51
CA MET A 87 4.41 16.70 -1.88
C MET A 87 4.97 17.75 -2.84
N TYR A 88 5.90 17.36 -3.71
CA TYR A 88 6.47 18.28 -4.70
C TYR A 88 5.47 18.58 -5.83
N VAL A 89 4.83 17.55 -6.39
CA VAL A 89 3.83 17.69 -7.46
C VAL A 89 2.67 18.58 -7.03
N GLN A 90 2.22 18.50 -5.77
CA GLN A 90 1.13 19.33 -5.24
C GLN A 90 1.43 20.83 -5.18
N LYS A 91 2.69 21.25 -5.32
CA LYS A 91 3.05 22.67 -5.44
C LYS A 91 2.54 23.29 -6.73
N PHE A 92 2.24 22.47 -7.73
CA PHE A 92 1.76 22.91 -9.04
C PHE A 92 0.23 22.83 -9.09
N PRO A 93 -0.49 23.97 -9.19
CA PRO A 93 -1.94 23.96 -9.32
C PRO A 93 -2.41 23.37 -10.65
N ARG A 94 -1.53 23.39 -11.67
CA ARG A 94 -1.72 22.75 -12.96
C ARG A 94 -0.36 22.27 -13.47
N ILE A 95 -0.36 21.10 -14.09
CA ILE A 95 0.84 20.53 -14.71
C ILE A 95 0.82 20.91 -16.19
N ASP A 96 1.56 21.96 -16.52
CA ASP A 96 1.93 22.32 -17.88
C ASP A 96 3.33 21.75 -18.22
N ASP A 97 3.86 22.07 -19.40
CA ASP A 97 5.12 21.49 -19.87
C ASP A 97 6.33 21.95 -19.03
N ALA A 98 6.30 23.16 -18.47
CA ALA A 98 7.38 23.66 -17.61
C ALA A 98 7.36 22.95 -16.26
N ALA A 99 6.19 22.87 -15.62
CA ALA A 99 5.99 22.09 -14.40
C ALA A 99 6.38 20.62 -14.61
N LEU A 100 6.06 20.06 -15.77
CA LEU A 100 6.42 18.68 -16.09
C LEU A 100 7.94 18.47 -16.14
N GLY A 101 8.69 19.41 -16.74
CA GLY A 101 10.15 19.35 -16.76
C GLY A 101 10.76 19.37 -15.34
N GLU A 102 10.23 20.17 -14.43
CA GLU A 102 10.65 20.17 -13.02
C GLU A 102 10.29 18.86 -12.30
N ILE A 103 9.08 18.35 -12.53
CA ILE A 103 8.62 17.07 -11.96
C ILE A 103 9.51 15.91 -12.43
N GLU A 104 9.90 15.89 -13.71
CA GLU A 104 10.83 14.89 -14.27
C GLU A 104 12.21 14.92 -13.62
N GLN A 105 12.75 16.12 -13.36
CA GLN A 105 14.04 16.28 -12.66
C GLN A 105 13.97 15.76 -11.21
N VAL A 106 12.89 16.08 -10.50
CA VAL A 106 12.67 15.58 -9.14
C VAL A 106 12.49 14.06 -9.13
N TYR A 107 11.71 13.52 -10.07
CA TYR A 107 11.58 12.08 -10.26
C TYR A 107 12.95 11.41 -10.47
N GLY A 108 13.77 11.92 -11.39
CA GLY A 108 15.11 11.38 -11.65
C GLY A 108 16.03 11.43 -10.43
N THR A 109 15.93 12.50 -9.64
CA THR A 109 16.67 12.65 -8.38
C THR A 109 16.25 11.59 -7.35
N LEU A 110 14.95 11.39 -7.15
CA LEU A 110 14.41 10.40 -6.22
C LEU A 110 14.78 8.97 -6.63
N VAL A 111 14.75 8.65 -7.93
CA VAL A 111 15.21 7.35 -8.44
C VAL A 111 16.69 7.12 -8.12
N SER A 112 17.56 8.12 -8.34
CA SER A 112 18.98 8.04 -7.99
C SER A 112 19.20 7.85 -6.48
N GLN A 113 18.42 8.54 -5.64
CA GLN A 113 18.50 8.39 -4.18
C GLN A 113 17.97 7.03 -3.68
N LEU A 114 16.98 6.44 -4.37
CA LEU A 114 16.52 5.08 -4.10
C LEU A 114 17.62 4.07 -4.44
N GLN A 115 18.24 4.19 -5.61
CA GLN A 115 19.29 3.29 -6.09
C GLN A 115 20.56 3.35 -5.24
N SER A 116 20.94 4.53 -4.78
CA SER A 116 22.11 4.73 -3.91
C SER A 116 21.85 4.35 -2.43
N GLY A 117 20.59 4.06 -2.06
CA GLY A 117 20.20 3.77 -0.67
C GLY A 117 20.10 5.00 0.23
N SER A 118 20.33 6.21 -0.29
CA SER A 118 20.25 7.46 0.47
C SER A 118 18.89 7.66 1.12
N LEU A 119 17.79 7.31 0.44
CA LEU A 119 16.44 7.44 1.03
C LEU A 119 16.18 6.40 2.13
N THR A 120 16.80 5.22 2.06
CA THR A 120 16.71 4.23 3.16
C THR A 120 17.42 4.76 4.39
N GLN A 121 18.61 5.35 4.24
CA GLN A 121 19.35 5.96 5.35
C GLN A 121 18.61 7.16 5.93
N GLU A 122 18.04 8.00 5.08
CA GLU A 122 17.25 9.14 5.52
C GLU A 122 16.04 8.70 6.35
N LEU A 123 15.27 7.71 5.85
CA LEU A 123 14.13 7.15 6.57
C LEU A 123 14.53 6.56 7.93
N ALA A 124 15.65 5.83 8.00
CA ALA A 124 16.16 5.25 9.24
C ALA A 124 16.59 6.30 10.30
N ASN A 125 16.92 7.52 9.87
CA ASN A 125 17.29 8.63 10.76
C ASN A 125 16.07 9.41 11.28
N ILE A 126 14.87 9.14 10.78
CA ILE A 126 13.66 9.79 11.27
C ILE A 126 13.29 9.17 12.62
N THR A 127 13.17 10.02 13.65
CA THR A 127 12.69 9.56 14.96
C THR A 127 11.24 9.08 14.83
N PRO A 128 10.96 7.80 15.10
CA PRO A 128 9.61 7.26 14.96
C PRO A 128 8.67 7.86 16.00
N ASP A 129 7.47 8.30 15.58
CA ASP A 129 6.36 8.54 16.50
C ASP A 129 5.75 7.20 16.90
N LYS A 130 6.29 6.72 18.01
CA LYS A 130 5.91 5.53 18.76
C LYS A 130 4.41 5.33 18.96
N LYS A 131 3.64 6.41 19.10
CA LYS A 131 2.19 6.31 19.31
C LYS A 131 1.44 6.07 18.02
N PHE A 132 2.01 6.44 16.88
CA PHE A 132 1.31 6.48 15.61
C PHE A 132 0.93 5.09 15.08
N LYS A 133 1.88 4.15 15.05
CA LYS A 133 1.62 2.75 14.67
C LYS A 133 0.61 2.09 15.61
N THR A 134 0.73 2.33 16.91
CA THR A 134 -0.21 1.83 17.93
C THR A 134 -1.63 2.36 17.71
N SER A 135 -1.78 3.66 17.47
CA SER A 135 -3.07 4.28 17.15
C SER A 135 -3.69 3.69 15.90
N LEU A 136 -2.91 3.42 14.86
CA LEU A 136 -3.37 2.74 13.65
C LEU A 136 -3.90 1.33 13.95
N VAL A 137 -3.17 0.53 14.74
CA VAL A 137 -3.57 -0.84 15.10
C VAL A 137 -4.91 -0.83 15.84
N LEU A 138 -5.04 0.02 16.86
CA LEU A 138 -6.28 0.13 17.64
C LEU A 138 -7.47 0.56 16.77
N LEU A 139 -7.25 1.51 15.87
CA LEU A 139 -8.27 1.98 14.94
C LEU A 139 -8.75 0.89 13.99
N MET A 140 -7.81 0.18 13.36
CA MET A 140 -8.11 -0.88 12.40
C MET A 140 -8.84 -2.04 13.09
N GLN A 141 -8.40 -2.42 14.28
CA GLN A 141 -9.06 -3.43 15.11
C GLN A 141 -10.50 -3.04 15.45
N ASP A 142 -10.72 -1.82 15.94
CA ASP A 142 -12.06 -1.32 16.27
C ASP A 142 -13.00 -1.38 15.06
N TYR A 143 -12.52 -0.93 13.90
CA TYR A 143 -13.26 -1.02 12.65
C TYR A 143 -13.67 -2.46 12.31
N PHE A 144 -12.71 -3.38 12.25
CA PHE A 144 -13.01 -4.74 11.79
C PHE A 144 -13.88 -5.54 12.76
N ARG A 145 -13.84 -5.21 14.05
CA ARG A 145 -14.69 -5.81 15.10
C ARG A 145 -16.14 -5.33 15.08
N THR A 146 -16.39 -4.09 14.65
CA THR A 146 -17.75 -3.54 14.57
C THR A 146 -18.52 -4.01 13.33
N LEU A 147 -17.80 -4.43 12.29
CA LEU A 147 -18.40 -4.93 11.05
C LEU A 147 -19.04 -6.33 11.23
N PRO A 148 -20.24 -6.58 10.68
CA PRO A 148 -20.89 -7.88 10.77
C PRO A 148 -20.05 -9.00 10.13
N PRO A 149 -20.11 -10.25 10.61
CA PRO A 149 -19.32 -11.34 10.03
C PRO A 149 -19.56 -11.51 8.52
N SER A 150 -18.49 -11.64 7.75
CA SER A 150 -18.52 -11.87 6.31
C SER A 150 -17.32 -12.72 5.86
N ARG A 151 -17.19 -12.95 4.55
CA ARG A 151 -16.04 -13.66 3.98
C ARG A 151 -14.73 -12.99 4.43
N GLY A 152 -13.81 -13.81 4.93
CA GLY A 152 -12.52 -13.34 5.45
C GLY A 152 -12.55 -12.89 6.92
N SER A 153 -13.71 -12.75 7.57
CA SER A 153 -13.79 -12.29 8.97
C SER A 153 -12.98 -13.15 9.93
N TYR A 154 -13.14 -14.47 9.88
CA TYR A 154 -12.45 -15.37 10.81
C TYR A 154 -10.93 -15.36 10.61
N ALA A 155 -10.48 -15.36 9.34
CA ALA A 155 -9.07 -15.28 9.01
C ALA A 155 -8.47 -13.94 9.49
N LEU A 156 -9.12 -12.81 9.19
CA LEU A 156 -8.62 -11.50 9.61
C LEU A 156 -8.61 -11.37 11.14
N ASP A 157 -9.67 -11.80 11.82
CA ASP A 157 -9.72 -11.76 13.29
C ASP A 157 -8.61 -12.62 13.90
N HIS A 158 -8.33 -13.81 13.35
CA HIS A 158 -7.21 -14.63 13.82
C HIS A 158 -5.88 -13.87 13.83
N TYR A 159 -5.52 -13.18 12.73
CA TYR A 159 -4.27 -12.42 12.66
C TYR A 159 -4.30 -11.12 13.48
N ILE A 160 -5.46 -10.47 13.61
CA ILE A 160 -5.62 -9.34 14.55
C ILE A 160 -5.38 -9.81 15.98
N GLN A 161 -5.95 -10.95 16.39
CA GLN A 161 -5.72 -11.52 17.71
C GLN A 161 -4.28 -11.97 17.90
N CYS A 162 -3.61 -12.47 16.86
CA CYS A 162 -2.17 -12.75 16.87
C CYS A 162 -1.36 -11.49 17.21
N LEU A 163 -1.60 -10.39 16.48
CA LEU A 163 -0.97 -9.10 16.76
C LEU A 163 -1.24 -8.63 18.20
N LEU A 164 -2.49 -8.69 18.65
CA LEU A 164 -2.85 -8.26 20.00
C LEU A 164 -2.19 -9.09 21.09
N ARG A 165 -2.14 -10.42 20.95
CA ARG A 165 -1.46 -11.31 21.89
C ARG A 165 -0.01 -10.87 22.09
N VAL A 166 0.71 -10.61 21.00
CA VAL A 166 2.11 -10.14 21.08
C VAL A 166 2.19 -8.78 21.77
N LEU A 167 1.34 -7.82 21.39
CA LEU A 167 1.33 -6.49 21.99
C LEU A 167 0.96 -6.51 23.49
N THR A 168 0.24 -7.54 23.96
CA THR A 168 -0.17 -7.68 25.38
C THR A 168 0.63 -8.71 26.19
N ALA A 169 1.54 -9.48 25.59
CA ALA A 169 2.16 -10.67 26.22
C ALA A 169 2.98 -10.39 27.50
N GLU A 170 3.78 -9.32 27.51
CA GLU A 170 4.69 -9.03 28.63
C GLU A 170 4.35 -7.70 29.33
N GLU A 171 4.06 -7.77 30.63
CA GLU A 171 3.90 -6.58 31.48
C GLU A 171 5.26 -5.91 31.72
N GLY A 172 5.32 -4.58 31.58
CA GLY A 172 6.54 -3.79 31.78
C GLY A 172 7.38 -3.55 30.53
N VAL A 173 7.17 -4.30 29.45
CA VAL A 173 7.76 -4.00 28.14
C VAL A 173 6.88 -3.00 27.41
N SER A 174 7.49 -1.91 26.92
CA SER A 174 6.77 -0.87 26.19
C SER A 174 6.22 -1.43 24.86
N MET A 175 5.05 -0.95 24.43
CA MET A 175 4.39 -1.45 23.22
C MET A 175 5.28 -1.30 21.98
N GLU A 176 6.14 -0.28 21.98
CA GLU A 176 7.04 0.02 20.89
C GLU A 176 8.18 -0.95 20.78
N GLN A 177 8.71 -1.43 21.91
CA GLN A 177 9.70 -2.49 21.87
C GLN A 177 9.09 -3.75 21.25
N LYS A 178 7.84 -4.09 21.63
CA LYS A 178 7.12 -5.23 21.05
C LYS A 178 6.89 -5.09 19.54
N VAL A 179 6.51 -3.88 19.07
CA VAL A 179 6.38 -3.59 17.63
C VAL A 179 7.73 -3.74 16.93
N SER A 180 8.81 -3.19 17.51
CA SER A 180 10.16 -3.31 16.95
C SER A 180 10.63 -4.77 16.88
N ASP A 181 10.30 -5.59 17.88
CA ASP A 181 10.68 -7.00 17.95
C ASP A 181 9.98 -7.85 16.86
N ILE A 182 8.69 -7.62 16.62
CA ILE A 182 7.97 -8.31 15.53
C ILE A 182 8.47 -7.85 14.17
N GLU A 183 8.73 -6.55 13.96
CA GLU A 183 9.25 -6.02 12.70
C GLU A 183 10.65 -6.55 12.41
N SER A 184 11.50 -6.63 13.44
CA SER A 184 12.83 -7.25 13.34
C SER A 184 12.75 -8.74 13.02
N SER A 185 11.75 -9.44 13.52
CA SER A 185 11.51 -10.86 13.20
C SER A 185 11.10 -11.04 11.75
N LEU A 186 10.17 -10.21 11.25
CA LEU A 186 9.80 -10.18 9.83
C LEU A 186 11.00 -9.85 8.94
N ALA A 187 11.76 -8.81 9.29
CA ALA A 187 12.94 -8.40 8.52
C ALA A 187 13.96 -9.55 8.41
N ARG A 188 14.26 -10.26 9.50
CA ARG A 188 15.16 -11.43 9.47
C ARG A 188 14.63 -12.54 8.56
N CYS A 189 13.35 -12.89 8.65
CA CYS A 189 12.77 -13.94 7.81
C CYS A 189 12.73 -13.54 6.33
N LEU A 190 12.36 -12.30 6.01
CA LEU A 190 12.43 -11.78 4.64
C LEU A 190 13.87 -11.78 4.12
N GLN A 191 14.85 -11.41 4.95
CA GLN A 191 16.26 -11.43 4.53
C GLN A 191 16.75 -12.83 4.14
N ALA A 192 16.25 -13.87 4.82
CA ALA A 192 16.55 -15.27 4.57
C ALA A 192 15.75 -15.89 3.41
N ASP A 193 14.67 -15.26 2.97
CA ASP A 193 13.85 -15.73 1.85
C ASP A 193 14.46 -15.29 0.51
N GLU A 194 15.36 -16.08 -0.04
CA GLU A 194 15.99 -15.78 -1.34
C GLU A 194 14.99 -15.76 -2.52
N GLN A 195 13.80 -16.37 -2.35
CA GLN A 195 12.86 -16.58 -3.43
C GLN A 195 11.78 -15.51 -3.55
N GLN A 196 11.39 -14.78 -2.51
CA GLN A 196 10.26 -13.83 -2.59
C GLN A 196 10.48 -12.48 -1.89
N LYS A 197 11.63 -12.30 -1.24
CA LYS A 197 11.99 -11.13 -0.41
C LYS A 197 11.76 -9.76 -1.03
N ASN A 198 11.85 -9.63 -2.35
CA ASN A 198 11.96 -8.32 -3.00
C ASN A 198 10.68 -7.83 -3.69
N TRP A 199 9.68 -8.68 -3.90
CA TRP A 199 8.53 -8.29 -4.73
C TRP A 199 7.16 -8.38 -4.10
N ALA A 200 6.89 -9.26 -3.12
CA ALA A 200 5.49 -9.45 -2.68
C ALA A 200 4.84 -8.16 -2.14
N PHE A 201 5.50 -7.47 -1.21
CA PHE A 201 5.04 -6.19 -0.68
C PHE A 201 5.10 -5.05 -1.71
N ARG A 202 6.09 -5.07 -2.60
CA ARG A 202 6.18 -4.15 -3.74
C ARG A 202 4.97 -4.30 -4.65
N ASN A 203 4.61 -5.54 -5.01
CA ASN A 203 3.49 -5.89 -5.86
C ASN A 203 2.17 -5.47 -5.23
N LEU A 204 2.02 -5.63 -3.92
CA LEU A 204 0.87 -5.11 -3.18
C LEU A 204 0.72 -3.59 -3.34
N ILE A 205 1.81 -2.84 -3.19
CA ILE A 205 1.78 -1.37 -3.34
C ILE A 205 1.49 -0.96 -4.79
N LEU A 206 2.13 -1.60 -5.77
CA LEU A 206 1.88 -1.37 -7.21
C LEU A 206 0.41 -1.62 -7.56
N TYR A 207 -0.14 -2.73 -7.06
CA TYR A 207 -1.56 -3.04 -7.21
C TYR A 207 -2.43 -1.91 -6.66
N LYS A 208 -2.12 -1.41 -5.46
CA LYS A 208 -2.89 -0.32 -4.83
C LYS A 208 -2.82 0.97 -5.63
N ILE A 209 -1.65 1.33 -6.17
CA ILE A 209 -1.50 2.52 -7.02
C ILE A 209 -2.33 2.38 -8.30
N TRP A 210 -2.29 1.20 -8.94
CA TRP A 210 -3.02 0.91 -10.16
C TRP A 210 -4.54 0.88 -9.95
N GLU A 211 -5.02 0.09 -8.99
CA GLU A 211 -6.43 -0.07 -8.66
C GLU A 211 -7.06 1.27 -8.26
N ASN A 212 -6.39 2.07 -7.44
CA ASN A 212 -6.95 3.33 -6.99
C ASN A 212 -6.80 4.47 -8.02
N ASN A 213 -6.23 4.21 -9.20
CA ASN A 213 -5.87 5.24 -10.18
C ASN A 213 -5.03 6.38 -9.57
N PHE A 214 -4.13 6.05 -8.64
CA PHE A 214 -3.31 7.03 -7.94
C PHE A 214 -2.29 7.71 -8.87
N PRO A 215 -2.05 9.03 -8.79
CA PRO A 215 -2.59 10.03 -7.86
C PRO A 215 -3.81 10.79 -8.42
N ASN A 216 -4.53 10.21 -9.38
CA ASN A 216 -5.53 10.89 -10.20
C ASN A 216 -6.98 10.69 -9.72
N GLN A 217 -7.18 10.39 -8.44
CA GLN A 217 -8.52 10.22 -7.88
C GLN A 217 -9.31 11.55 -7.94
N PRO A 218 -10.55 11.54 -8.44
CA PRO A 218 -11.36 12.76 -8.49
C PRO A 218 -11.75 13.21 -7.09
N ASN A 219 -11.53 14.50 -6.79
CA ASN A 219 -11.90 15.14 -5.52
C ASN A 219 -11.24 14.54 -4.26
N VAL A 220 -10.14 13.82 -4.42
CA VAL A 220 -9.33 13.32 -3.30
C VAL A 220 -7.94 13.92 -3.43
N ASP A 221 -7.46 14.50 -2.33
CA ASP A 221 -6.10 15.02 -2.27
C ASP A 221 -5.08 13.87 -2.46
N PRO A 222 -4.06 14.02 -3.32
CA PRO A 222 -3.06 12.97 -3.54
C PRO A 222 -2.33 12.49 -2.27
N LEU A 223 -1.98 13.37 -1.32
CA LEU A 223 -1.36 12.90 -0.08
C LEU A 223 -2.34 12.13 0.77
N ARG A 224 -3.61 12.56 0.82
CA ARG A 224 -4.66 11.79 1.51
C ARG A 224 -4.87 10.42 0.88
N ALA A 225 -4.88 10.32 -0.45
CA ALA A 225 -4.96 9.03 -1.14
C ALA A 225 -3.74 8.15 -0.84
N LEU A 226 -2.54 8.75 -0.75
CA LEU A 226 -1.32 8.04 -0.40
C LEU A 226 -1.32 7.57 1.06
N TYR A 227 -1.85 8.37 1.98
CA TYR A 227 -2.00 8.02 3.39
C TYR A 227 -2.76 6.70 3.54
N ILE A 228 -3.87 6.53 2.82
CA ILE A 228 -4.65 5.29 2.84
C ILE A 228 -3.78 4.10 2.39
N ILE A 229 -3.05 4.23 1.27
CA ILE A 229 -2.18 3.17 0.76
C ILE A 229 -1.11 2.80 1.80
N VAL A 230 -0.46 3.80 2.42
CA VAL A 230 0.58 3.61 3.44
C VAL A 230 0.00 2.96 4.70
N ALA A 231 -1.17 3.40 5.17
CA ALA A 231 -1.84 2.87 6.34
C ALA A 231 -2.25 1.40 6.17
N GLU A 232 -2.81 1.06 5.00
CA GLU A 232 -3.17 -0.33 4.67
C GLU A 232 -1.94 -1.22 4.60
N TYR A 233 -0.89 -0.76 3.91
CA TYR A 233 0.38 -1.46 3.81
C TYR A 233 1.01 -1.70 5.19
N ALA A 234 1.10 -0.66 6.02
CA ALA A 234 1.68 -0.75 7.35
C ALA A 234 0.91 -1.74 8.24
N PHE A 235 -0.43 -1.71 8.20
CA PHE A 235 -1.25 -2.63 8.98
C PHE A 235 -1.08 -4.09 8.51
N ILE A 236 -1.11 -4.34 7.20
CA ILE A 236 -0.85 -5.68 6.63
C ILE A 236 0.55 -6.19 7.02
N LYS A 237 1.56 -5.31 6.97
CA LYS A 237 2.94 -5.63 7.37
C LYS A 237 3.02 -5.98 8.86
N LEU A 238 2.31 -5.24 9.73
CA LEU A 238 2.26 -5.52 11.18
C LEU A 238 1.57 -6.87 11.49
N LEU A 239 0.45 -7.18 10.82
CA LEU A 239 -0.20 -8.48 10.96
C LEU A 239 0.73 -9.63 10.53
N THR A 240 1.45 -9.42 9.42
CA THR A 240 2.44 -10.38 8.93
C THR A 240 3.58 -10.55 9.92
N ALA A 241 4.11 -9.45 10.45
CA ALA A 241 5.20 -9.45 11.42
C ALA A 241 4.82 -10.18 12.71
N ALA A 242 3.61 -9.95 13.23
CA ALA A 242 3.10 -10.68 14.39
C ALA A 242 2.97 -12.18 14.11
N SER A 243 2.43 -12.57 12.95
CA SER A 243 2.30 -13.98 12.58
C SER A 243 3.66 -14.67 12.44
N VAL A 244 4.65 -14.00 11.85
CA VAL A 244 6.03 -14.50 11.74
C VAL A 244 6.66 -14.64 13.12
N HIS A 245 6.46 -13.67 14.00
CA HIS A 245 7.01 -13.70 15.35
C HIS A 245 6.42 -14.84 16.19
N GLU A 246 5.10 -15.05 16.14
CA GLU A 246 4.41 -16.14 16.87
C GLU A 246 4.83 -17.52 16.35
N ARG A 247 5.04 -17.69 15.03
CA ARG A 247 5.41 -18.97 14.42
C ARG A 247 6.92 -19.22 14.33
N GLY A 248 7.73 -18.18 14.44
CA GLY A 248 9.18 -18.23 14.21
C GLY A 248 9.60 -18.43 12.74
N ARG A 249 8.67 -18.36 11.78
CA ARG A 249 8.95 -18.52 10.34
C ARG A 249 7.96 -17.73 9.47
N LEU A 250 8.37 -17.41 8.25
CA LEU A 250 7.53 -16.79 7.22
C LEU A 250 6.83 -17.85 6.38
N GLU A 251 5.49 -17.81 6.33
CA GLU A 251 4.66 -18.63 5.46
C GLU A 251 3.84 -17.73 4.53
N TRP A 252 4.01 -17.88 3.22
CA TRP A 252 3.30 -17.06 2.22
C TRP A 252 1.80 -17.32 2.16
N ASP A 253 1.33 -18.48 2.63
CA ASP A 253 -0.09 -18.75 2.83
C ASP A 253 -0.69 -17.85 3.91
N ASP A 254 0.06 -17.56 4.99
CA ASP A 254 -0.38 -16.61 6.02
C ASP A 254 -0.44 -15.19 5.46
N VAL A 255 0.58 -14.76 4.72
CA VAL A 255 0.58 -13.43 4.06
C VAL A 255 -0.59 -13.30 3.08
N THR A 256 -0.85 -14.36 2.30
CA THR A 256 -2.00 -14.44 1.39
C THR A 256 -3.31 -14.31 2.15
N ASN A 257 -3.48 -15.07 3.24
CA ASN A 257 -4.69 -15.01 4.05
C ASN A 257 -4.89 -13.65 4.68
N ILE A 258 -3.83 -12.99 5.16
CA ILE A 258 -3.87 -11.63 5.70
C ILE A 258 -4.36 -10.66 4.62
N VAL A 259 -3.69 -10.61 3.45
CA VAL A 259 -4.03 -9.66 2.38
C VAL A 259 -5.44 -9.89 1.85
N TYR A 260 -5.80 -11.14 1.55
CA TYR A 260 -7.13 -11.46 1.03
C TYR A 260 -8.23 -11.14 2.06
N SER A 261 -8.04 -11.55 3.31
CA SER A 261 -9.06 -11.34 4.34
C SER A 261 -9.24 -9.87 4.65
N PHE A 262 -8.15 -9.10 4.69
CA PHE A 262 -8.17 -7.65 4.78
C PHE A 262 -9.00 -7.04 3.64
N HIS A 263 -8.68 -7.33 2.39
CA HIS A 263 -9.39 -6.80 1.22
C HIS A 263 -10.86 -7.23 1.16
N SER A 264 -11.16 -8.47 1.50
CA SER A 264 -12.54 -8.97 1.57
C SER A 264 -13.35 -8.21 2.62
N ARG A 265 -12.71 -7.70 3.68
CA ARG A 265 -13.37 -6.98 4.77
C ARG A 265 -13.42 -5.47 4.58
N SER A 266 -12.44 -4.88 3.91
CA SER A 266 -12.33 -3.42 3.72
C SER A 266 -12.77 -2.94 2.34
N GLN A 267 -12.69 -3.78 1.30
CA GLN A 267 -12.74 -3.32 -0.10
C GLN A 267 -13.55 -4.24 -1.04
N HIS A 268 -14.32 -5.20 -0.51
CA HIS A 268 -15.10 -6.10 -1.38
C HIS A 268 -16.21 -5.39 -2.17
N ASN A 269 -16.61 -4.18 -1.76
CA ASN A 269 -17.49 -3.31 -2.52
C ASN A 269 -17.22 -1.83 -2.23
N SER A 270 -17.79 -0.94 -3.04
CA SER A 270 -17.53 0.50 -2.98
C SER A 270 -18.07 1.19 -1.73
N GLU A 271 -19.14 0.70 -1.12
CA GLU A 271 -19.69 1.25 0.12
C GLU A 271 -18.78 0.93 1.31
N VAL A 272 -18.33 -0.32 1.39
CA VAL A 272 -17.42 -0.79 2.44
C VAL A 272 -16.08 -0.07 2.32
N ALA A 273 -15.54 0.09 1.11
CA ALA A 273 -14.33 0.88 0.88
C ALA A 273 -14.48 2.34 1.34
N LYS A 274 -15.61 2.99 1.03
CA LYS A 274 -15.88 4.37 1.50
C LYS A 274 -15.99 4.45 3.02
N ASN A 275 -16.67 3.49 3.65
CA ASN A 275 -16.79 3.43 5.11
C ASN A 275 -15.42 3.24 5.76
N PHE A 276 -14.59 2.36 5.19
CA PHE A 276 -13.24 2.10 5.67
C PHE A 276 -12.34 3.32 5.57
N HIS A 277 -12.28 3.97 4.40
CA HIS A 277 -11.45 5.17 4.21
C HIS A 277 -11.87 6.30 5.17
N ARG A 278 -13.19 6.50 5.37
CA ARG A 278 -13.69 7.48 6.34
C ARG A 278 -13.24 7.16 7.76
N HIS A 279 -13.19 5.88 8.13
CA HIS A 279 -12.75 5.46 9.46
C HIS A 279 -11.25 5.73 9.65
N ILE A 280 -10.42 5.40 8.66
CA ILE A 280 -8.98 5.70 8.69
C ILE A 280 -8.71 7.20 8.87
N GLU A 281 -9.52 8.04 8.23
CA GLU A 281 -9.38 9.49 8.31
C GLU A 281 -9.61 10.09 9.70
N THR A 282 -10.27 9.36 10.61
CA THR A 282 -10.53 9.84 11.98
C THR A 282 -9.27 9.93 12.84
N VAL A 283 -8.20 9.19 12.50
CA VAL A 283 -6.91 9.18 13.22
C VAL A 283 -5.89 10.09 12.57
N ARG A 284 -6.17 10.60 11.38
CA ARG A 284 -5.34 11.62 10.77
C ARG A 284 -5.31 12.83 11.70
N THR A 285 -4.18 13.13 12.31
CA THR A 285 -3.95 14.23 13.26
C THR A 285 -4.01 15.62 12.60
N GLY A 286 -4.69 15.73 11.45
CA GLY A 286 -4.72 16.92 10.61
C GLY A 286 -3.54 17.06 9.65
N ASP A 287 -2.52 16.20 9.75
CA ASP A 287 -1.32 16.23 8.91
C ASP A 287 -1.12 14.90 8.16
N ASP A 288 -1.21 14.93 6.83
CA ASP A 288 -0.97 13.76 5.99
C ASP A 288 0.50 13.28 6.08
N LEU A 289 1.45 14.14 6.45
CA LEU A 289 2.87 13.78 6.58
C LEU A 289 3.16 12.85 7.76
N SER A 290 2.24 12.75 8.71
CA SER A 290 2.33 11.78 9.81
C SER A 290 2.42 10.32 9.32
N MET A 291 1.99 10.03 8.07
CA MET A 291 2.15 8.71 7.46
C MET A 291 3.62 8.24 7.38
N ILE A 292 4.59 9.15 7.39
CA ILE A 292 6.02 8.80 7.40
C ILE A 292 6.35 7.95 8.62
N HIS A 293 5.70 8.19 9.78
CA HIS A 293 5.91 7.42 11.00
C HIS A 293 5.38 5.97 10.91
N LEU A 294 4.58 5.64 9.89
CA LEU A 294 4.18 4.26 9.60
C LEU A 294 5.27 3.47 8.86
N LEU A 295 6.22 4.19 8.24
CA LEU A 295 7.32 3.62 7.47
C LEU A 295 8.60 3.43 8.30
N THR A 296 8.71 4.13 9.44
CA THR A 296 9.86 4.11 10.36
C THR A 296 9.71 3.04 11.44
#